data_AF-W9XG02-F1
#
_entry.id   AF-W9XG02-F1
#
_cell.length_a   1.000
_cell.length_b   1.000
_cell.length_c   1.000
_cell.angle_alpha   90.00
_cell.angle_beta   90.00
_cell.angle_gamma   90.00
#
_symmetry.space_group_name_H-M   'P 1'
#
loop_
_entity.id
_entity.type
_entity.pdbx_description
1 polymer ?
#
loop_
_entity_poly.entity_id
_entity_poly.type
_entity_poly.pdbx_seq_one_letter_code
_entity_poly.pdbx_strand_id
1 'polypeptide(L)'
;MKYGHRAALSLTIHDAELSCLSHHESSIRSGSNCLHLAAQSEVYSATDAQGWLQELQKHKPVRTTYRDLQQRLQRQELLVMPGMSSYSLYIALVEISSAACDERATGTLYGPAAFGRFSSLLTCWYQSYKQIATAGEGDRFCLMIYWHAIFIYISVDIGKLEHAVGRDAAISGDPDSNLTSVEYAREWSTTKAAERAVAHAFLIQKQLGARRLDQEPAIHVPRAVFQAALVLYCYTQFWSGLDATNATSKEGDTASGGLDFPEIELLGYNPSAILFELHGFRPHRGAPYATAVLCAMYDLLQRVGHWDIAREFSRTLGSLLSASRGLHLHSERTDSIL
;
A
#
# COMPACT_ATOMS: atom_id res chain seq x y z
N MET A 1 -34.98 3.72 -5.42
CA MET A 1 -34.15 2.49 -5.33
C MET A 1 -33.27 2.57 -4.09
N LYS A 2 -33.65 1.94 -2.96
CA LYS A 2 -32.86 1.99 -1.70
C LYS A 2 -32.04 0.71 -1.42
N TYR A 3 -32.25 -0.37 -2.19
CA TYR A 3 -31.71 -1.69 -1.87
C TYR A 3 -30.39 -2.06 -2.59
N GLY A 4 -30.00 -1.32 -3.65
CA GLY A 4 -28.77 -1.60 -4.41
C GLY A 4 -27.52 -0.85 -3.96
N HIS A 5 -27.65 0.07 -2.99
CA HIS A 5 -26.56 1.01 -2.64
C HIS A 5 -25.33 0.32 -2.06
N ARG A 6 -25.52 -0.61 -1.13
CA ARG A 6 -24.43 -1.39 -0.52
C ARG A 6 -23.71 -2.25 -1.55
N ALA A 7 -24.47 -2.90 -2.42
CA ALA A 7 -23.93 -3.73 -3.48
C ALA A 7 -23.07 -2.89 -4.44
N ALA A 8 -23.56 -1.71 -4.84
CA ALA A 8 -22.81 -0.79 -5.70
C ALA A 8 -21.46 -0.36 -5.07
N LEU A 9 -21.46 0.03 -3.80
CA LEU A 9 -20.21 0.42 -3.10
C LEU A 9 -19.23 -0.75 -2.93
N SER A 10 -19.76 -1.95 -2.69
CA SER A 10 -18.93 -3.16 -2.59
C SER A 10 -18.31 -3.50 -3.94
N LEU A 11 -19.07 -3.39 -5.04
CA LEU A 11 -18.56 -3.59 -6.40
C LEU A 11 -17.45 -2.60 -6.74
N THR A 12 -17.58 -1.33 -6.32
CA THR A 12 -16.50 -0.33 -6.48
C THR A 12 -15.21 -0.78 -5.79
N ILE A 13 -15.29 -1.29 -4.56
CA ILE A 13 -14.11 -1.80 -3.84
C ILE A 13 -13.49 -2.96 -4.62
N HIS A 14 -14.29 -3.93 -5.04
CA HIS A 14 -13.79 -5.09 -5.77
C HIS A 14 -13.13 -4.71 -7.10
N ASP A 15 -13.75 -3.81 -7.87
CA ASP A 15 -13.20 -3.31 -9.13
C ASP A 15 -11.83 -2.65 -8.94
N ALA A 16 -11.70 -1.78 -7.93
CA ALA A 16 -10.42 -1.15 -7.63
C ALA A 16 -9.36 -2.16 -7.17
N GLU A 17 -9.73 -3.15 -6.36
CA GLU A 17 -8.80 -4.19 -5.92
C GLU A 17 -8.32 -5.08 -7.07
N LEU A 18 -9.21 -5.45 -7.99
CA LEU A 18 -8.86 -6.20 -9.20
C LEU A 18 -7.95 -5.38 -10.12
N SER A 19 -8.22 -4.08 -10.24
CA SER A 19 -7.41 -3.13 -11.01
C SER A 19 -6.00 -3.00 -10.46
N CYS A 20 -5.87 -2.82 -9.14
CA CYS A 20 -4.58 -2.79 -8.44
C CYS A 20 -3.81 -4.10 -8.56
N LEU A 21 -4.52 -5.24 -8.58
CA LEU A 21 -3.91 -6.58 -8.66
C LEU A 21 -3.39 -6.91 -10.05
N SER A 22 -4.14 -6.50 -11.06
CA SER A 22 -3.91 -6.85 -12.46
C SER A 22 -3.19 -5.74 -13.23
N HIS A 23 -2.87 -4.63 -12.56
CA HIS A 23 -2.21 -3.45 -13.13
C HIS A 23 -2.96 -2.83 -14.32
N HIS A 24 -4.30 -2.86 -14.30
CA HIS A 24 -5.18 -2.30 -15.35
C HIS A 24 -6.04 -1.13 -14.84
N GLU A 25 -6.74 -0.41 -15.73
CA GLU A 25 -7.67 0.66 -15.36
C GLU A 25 -8.92 0.17 -14.62
N SER A 26 -9.52 1.04 -13.82
CA SER A 26 -10.78 0.73 -13.12
C SER A 26 -11.99 0.82 -14.05
N SER A 27 -12.93 -0.13 -13.92
CA SER A 27 -14.15 -0.16 -14.73
C SER A 27 -15.28 0.68 -14.12
N ILE A 28 -15.32 0.82 -12.79
CA ILE A 28 -16.40 1.47 -12.06
C ILE A 28 -15.94 2.82 -11.48
N ARG A 29 -16.63 3.89 -11.88
CA ARG A 29 -16.37 5.27 -11.38
C ARG A 29 -17.48 5.74 -10.45
N SER A 30 -17.26 5.65 -9.14
CA SER A 30 -18.28 6.03 -8.13
C SER A 30 -18.65 7.52 -8.16
N GLY A 31 -17.68 8.41 -8.34
CA GLY A 31 -17.89 9.86 -8.48
C GLY A 31 -18.63 10.24 -9.78
N SER A 32 -18.45 9.47 -10.85
CA SER A 32 -19.23 9.65 -12.08
C SER A 32 -20.69 9.25 -11.89
N ASN A 33 -20.94 8.22 -11.06
CA ASN A 33 -22.27 7.64 -10.83
C ASN A 33 -23.12 8.35 -9.76
N CYS A 34 -22.65 9.46 -9.17
CA CYS A 34 -23.37 10.20 -8.12
C CYS A 34 -23.86 9.32 -6.96
N LEU A 35 -23.12 8.27 -6.61
CA LEU A 35 -23.51 7.39 -5.51
C LEU A 35 -23.56 8.21 -4.21
N HIS A 36 -24.62 8.01 -3.41
CA HIS A 36 -24.74 8.63 -2.10
C HIS A 36 -23.66 8.11 -1.14
N LEU A 37 -23.37 8.87 -0.09
CA LEU A 37 -22.44 8.38 0.93
C LEU A 37 -22.93 7.08 1.58
N ALA A 38 -21.99 6.32 2.12
CA ALA A 38 -22.33 5.12 2.87
C ALA A 38 -23.17 5.49 4.10
N ALA A 39 -24.05 4.58 4.50
CA ALA A 39 -24.79 4.73 5.75
C ALA A 39 -23.84 4.63 6.96
N GLN A 40 -24.37 4.89 8.14
CA GLN A 40 -23.66 4.69 9.40
C GLN A 40 -23.44 3.20 9.71
N SER A 41 -22.43 2.92 10.53
CA SER A 41 -21.97 1.57 10.84
C SER A 41 -23.07 0.70 11.45
N GLU A 42 -24.00 1.28 12.19
CA GLU A 42 -25.13 0.61 12.85
C GLU A 42 -26.06 -0.05 11.83
N VAL A 43 -26.28 0.62 10.68
CA VAL A 43 -27.08 0.06 9.59
C VAL A 43 -26.43 -1.20 9.05
N TYR A 44 -25.10 -1.29 9.02
CA TYR A 44 -24.39 -2.47 8.52
C TYR A 44 -24.16 -3.54 9.58
N SER A 45 -24.25 -3.18 10.86
CA SER A 45 -23.97 -4.07 11.99
C SER A 45 -25.23 -4.74 12.55
N ALA A 46 -26.42 -4.40 12.03
CA ALA A 46 -27.66 -5.03 12.45
C ALA A 46 -27.65 -6.54 12.20
N THR A 47 -27.99 -7.31 13.23
CA THR A 47 -27.90 -8.78 13.22
C THR A 47 -29.11 -9.45 12.57
N ASP A 48 -30.20 -8.72 12.36
CA ASP A 48 -31.40 -9.20 11.70
C ASP A 48 -32.07 -8.11 10.85
N ALA A 49 -33.03 -8.52 10.01
CA ALA A 49 -33.70 -7.63 9.07
C ALA A 49 -34.54 -6.53 9.76
N GLN A 50 -35.07 -6.81 10.96
CA GLN A 50 -35.89 -5.85 11.70
C GLN A 50 -35.02 -4.75 12.30
N GLY A 51 -33.91 -5.11 12.94
CA GLY A 51 -32.90 -4.18 13.42
C GLY A 51 -32.31 -3.35 12.28
N TRP A 52 -32.03 -3.97 11.13
CA TRP A 52 -31.56 -3.27 9.93
C TRP A 52 -32.55 -2.19 9.48
N LEU A 53 -33.84 -2.53 9.41
CA LEU A 53 -34.88 -1.59 9.02
C LEU A 53 -35.02 -0.44 10.03
N GLN A 54 -34.95 -0.73 11.33
CA GLN A 54 -35.00 0.28 12.39
C GLN A 54 -33.84 1.27 12.29
N GLU A 55 -32.61 0.79 12.12
CA GLU A 55 -31.44 1.66 11.95
C GLU A 55 -31.53 2.46 10.65
N LEU A 56 -32.00 1.85 9.57
CA LEU A 56 -32.22 2.55 8.31
C LEU A 56 -33.29 3.66 8.41
N GLN A 57 -34.32 3.47 9.22
CA GLN A 57 -35.35 4.48 9.47
C GLN A 57 -34.83 5.65 10.32
N LYS A 58 -33.95 5.38 11.28
CA LYS A 58 -33.25 6.43 12.06
C LYS A 58 -32.28 7.22 11.19
N HIS A 59 -31.71 6.58 10.17
CA HIS A 59 -30.73 7.18 9.29
C HIS A 59 -31.36 8.28 8.41
N LYS A 60 -31.00 9.54 8.68
CA LYS A 60 -31.33 10.66 7.79
C LYS A 60 -30.38 10.62 6.59
N PRO A 61 -30.88 10.43 5.35
CA PRO A 61 -30.01 10.35 4.19
C PRO A 61 -29.28 11.68 3.99
N VAL A 62 -27.95 11.64 4.06
CA VAL A 62 -27.09 12.75 3.69
C VAL A 62 -27.25 12.95 2.18
N ARG A 63 -27.59 14.17 1.74
CA ARG A 63 -27.79 14.47 0.31
C ARG A 63 -26.48 14.48 -0.49
N THR A 64 -25.36 14.53 0.20
CA THR A 64 -24.00 14.47 -0.36
C THR A 64 -23.75 13.13 -1.06
N THR A 65 -23.01 13.20 -2.14
CA THR A 65 -22.58 12.07 -2.98
C THR A 65 -21.06 11.96 -3.01
N TYR A 66 -20.53 10.84 -3.49
CA TYR A 66 -19.09 10.69 -3.72
C TYR A 66 -18.55 11.67 -4.76
N ARG A 67 -19.38 12.15 -5.70
CA ARG A 67 -19.01 13.25 -6.60
C ARG A 67 -18.66 14.52 -5.82
N ASP A 68 -19.48 14.86 -4.82
CA ASP A 68 -19.24 16.03 -3.99
C ASP A 68 -17.96 15.85 -3.17
N LEU A 69 -17.72 14.66 -2.61
CA LEU A 69 -16.47 14.36 -1.91
C LEU A 69 -15.25 14.48 -2.82
N GLN A 70 -15.33 13.96 -4.05
CA GLN A 70 -14.25 14.05 -5.02
C GLN A 70 -13.93 15.51 -5.36
N GLN A 71 -14.94 16.36 -5.55
CA GLN A 71 -14.74 17.79 -5.78
C GLN A 71 -14.06 18.48 -4.59
N ARG A 72 -14.46 18.15 -3.37
CA ARG A 72 -13.84 18.69 -2.15
C ARG A 72 -12.39 18.22 -2.00
N LEU A 73 -12.13 16.94 -2.28
CA LEU A 73 -10.79 16.37 -2.26
C LEU A 73 -9.86 17.06 -3.27
N GLN A 74 -10.37 17.31 -4.49
CA GLN A 74 -9.63 18.05 -5.53
C GLN A 74 -9.32 19.50 -5.12
N ARG A 75 -10.21 20.12 -4.34
CA ARG A 75 -10.01 21.46 -3.75
C ARG A 75 -9.18 21.43 -2.46
N GLN A 76 -8.71 20.26 -2.04
CA GLN A 76 -7.98 20.05 -0.79
C GLN A 76 -8.77 20.49 0.46
N GLU A 77 -10.10 20.37 0.42
CA GLU A 77 -10.98 20.66 1.54
C GLU A 77 -11.17 19.42 2.42
N LEU A 78 -11.24 19.60 3.75
CA LEU A 78 -11.53 18.52 4.70
C LEU A 78 -12.81 17.76 4.32
N LEU A 79 -12.74 16.45 4.12
CA LEU A 79 -13.86 15.63 3.66
C LEU A 79 -14.95 15.45 4.71
N VAL A 80 -14.61 15.66 5.99
CA VAL A 80 -15.52 15.39 7.12
C VAL A 80 -16.78 16.23 6.99
N MET A 81 -17.92 15.52 7.01
CA MET A 81 -19.26 16.11 6.99
C MET A 81 -20.09 15.46 8.10
N PRO A 82 -21.10 16.16 8.65
CA PRO A 82 -22.03 15.56 9.60
C PRO A 82 -22.65 14.29 9.03
N GLY A 83 -22.48 13.17 9.73
CA GLY A 83 -23.01 11.87 9.31
C GLY A 83 -22.17 11.14 8.24
N MET A 84 -20.90 11.52 8.04
CA MET A 84 -19.95 10.71 7.27
C MET A 84 -19.49 9.49 8.08
N SER A 85 -19.56 8.30 7.49
CA SER A 85 -19.09 7.06 8.13
C SER A 85 -17.66 6.70 7.72
N SER A 86 -16.99 5.87 8.52
CA SER A 86 -15.70 5.25 8.16
C SER A 86 -15.77 4.49 6.83
N TYR A 87 -16.93 3.91 6.49
CA TYR A 87 -17.13 3.27 5.18
C TYR A 87 -17.16 4.28 4.02
N SER A 88 -17.61 5.52 4.26
CA SER A 88 -17.51 6.60 3.26
C SER A 88 -16.07 7.03 3.02
N LEU A 89 -15.25 7.08 4.07
CA LEU A 89 -13.80 7.31 3.92
C LEU A 89 -13.13 6.17 3.17
N TYR A 90 -13.56 4.92 3.38
CA TYR A 90 -13.04 3.78 2.62
C TYR A 90 -13.25 4.00 1.12
N ILE A 91 -14.48 4.30 0.71
CA ILE A 91 -14.79 4.50 -0.72
C ILE A 91 -14.03 5.71 -1.29
N ALA A 92 -13.87 6.80 -0.53
CA ALA A 92 -13.04 7.93 -0.97
C ALA A 92 -11.58 7.52 -1.22
N LEU A 93 -11.02 6.62 -0.38
CA LEU A 93 -9.66 6.10 -0.57
C LEU A 93 -9.56 5.16 -1.77
N VAL A 94 -10.60 4.32 -1.98
CA VAL A 94 -10.77 3.48 -3.17
C VAL A 94 -10.74 4.35 -4.44
N GLU A 95 -11.46 5.47 -4.47
CA GLU A 95 -11.47 6.36 -5.64
C GLU A 95 -10.09 6.96 -5.95
N ILE A 96 -9.30 7.28 -4.91
CA ILE A 96 -7.91 7.73 -5.10
C ILE A 96 -7.07 6.61 -5.74
N SER A 97 -7.20 5.36 -5.26
CA SER A 97 -6.47 4.22 -5.83
C SER A 97 -6.89 3.91 -7.28
N SER A 98 -8.19 3.96 -7.58
CA SER A 98 -8.72 3.77 -8.94
C SER A 98 -8.17 4.81 -9.89
N ALA A 99 -8.13 6.10 -9.48
CA ALA A 99 -7.52 7.15 -10.27
C ALA A 99 -6.01 6.92 -10.52
N ALA A 100 -5.28 6.37 -9.53
CA ALA A 100 -3.88 5.99 -9.72
C ALA A 100 -3.72 4.83 -10.72
N CYS A 101 -4.64 3.84 -10.69
CA CYS A 101 -4.65 2.75 -11.67
C CYS A 101 -4.90 3.26 -13.09
N ASP A 102 -5.88 4.16 -13.25
CA ASP A 102 -6.18 4.78 -14.54
C ASP A 102 -4.97 5.54 -15.11
N GLU A 103 -4.27 6.32 -14.27
CA GLU A 103 -3.07 7.02 -14.72
C GLU A 103 -1.89 6.11 -15.03
N ARG A 104 -1.83 4.95 -14.38
CA ARG A 104 -0.85 3.92 -14.74
C ARG A 104 -1.15 3.35 -16.12
N ALA A 105 -2.42 3.04 -16.40
CA ALA A 105 -2.86 2.52 -17.69
C ALA A 105 -2.56 3.50 -18.84
N THR A 106 -2.62 4.81 -18.58
CA THR A 106 -2.23 5.85 -19.56
C THR A 106 -0.73 6.18 -19.57
N GLY A 107 0.08 5.53 -18.74
CA GLY A 107 1.53 5.75 -18.66
C GLY A 107 1.95 7.06 -17.98
N THR A 108 1.07 7.72 -17.24
CA THR A 108 1.32 9.04 -16.63
C THR A 108 1.59 9.00 -15.13
N LEU A 109 1.30 7.87 -14.46
CA LEU A 109 1.39 7.76 -12.99
C LEU A 109 2.79 8.09 -12.43
N TYR A 110 3.86 7.69 -13.12
CA TYR A 110 5.23 7.91 -12.68
C TYR A 110 5.85 9.19 -13.25
N GLY A 111 5.03 10.07 -13.82
CA GLY A 111 5.43 11.39 -14.27
C GLY A 111 5.67 12.37 -13.10
N PRO A 112 6.41 13.46 -13.33
CA PRO A 112 6.88 14.35 -12.26
C PRO A 112 5.76 15.03 -11.45
N ALA A 113 4.57 15.23 -12.04
CA ALA A 113 3.44 15.89 -11.38
C ALA A 113 2.54 14.91 -10.61
N ALA A 114 2.52 13.62 -10.99
CA ALA A 114 1.51 12.69 -10.53
C ALA A 114 1.66 12.34 -9.05
N PHE A 115 2.90 12.09 -8.60
CA PHE A 115 3.19 11.83 -7.18
C PHE A 115 2.71 12.97 -6.28
N GLY A 116 3.06 14.23 -6.60
CA GLY A 116 2.66 15.39 -5.79
C GLY A 116 1.15 15.56 -5.69
N ARG A 117 0.44 15.30 -6.79
CA ARG A 117 -1.03 15.33 -6.83
C ARG A 117 -1.63 14.23 -5.94
N PHE A 118 -1.24 12.97 -6.11
CA PHE A 118 -1.77 11.86 -5.31
C PHE A 118 -1.40 11.98 -3.83
N SER A 119 -0.16 12.38 -3.51
CA SER A 119 0.27 12.64 -2.13
C SER A 119 -0.58 13.71 -1.46
N SER A 120 -0.93 14.77 -2.18
CA SER A 120 -1.82 15.83 -1.67
C SER A 120 -3.23 15.30 -1.39
N LEU A 121 -3.80 14.49 -2.30
CA LEU A 121 -5.12 13.86 -2.11
C LEU A 121 -5.11 12.92 -0.88
N LEU A 122 -4.09 12.08 -0.76
CA LEU A 122 -3.93 11.15 0.36
C LEU A 122 -3.73 11.88 1.69
N THR A 123 -3.00 13.01 1.68
CA THR A 123 -2.81 13.86 2.86
C THR A 123 -4.12 14.49 3.32
N CYS A 124 -4.90 15.05 2.38
CA CYS A 124 -6.23 15.61 2.67
C CYS A 124 -7.19 14.53 3.21
N TRP A 125 -7.16 13.34 2.61
CA TRP A 125 -7.92 12.20 3.10
C TRP A 125 -7.53 11.83 4.54
N TYR A 126 -6.22 11.75 4.85
CA TYR A 126 -5.74 11.39 6.18
C TYR A 126 -6.18 12.40 7.26
N GLN A 127 -6.14 13.70 6.96
CA GLN A 127 -6.62 14.73 7.89
C GLN A 127 -8.09 14.52 8.24
N SER A 128 -8.89 14.05 7.28
CA SER A 128 -10.30 13.74 7.48
C SER A 128 -10.49 12.44 8.28
N TYR A 129 -9.70 11.41 7.96
CA TYR A 129 -9.66 10.16 8.70
C TYR A 129 -9.30 10.37 10.17
N LYS A 130 -8.30 11.20 10.47
CA LYS A 130 -7.85 11.48 11.84
C LYS A 130 -9.00 11.96 12.72
N GLN A 131 -9.86 12.85 12.21
CA GLN A 131 -11.01 13.37 12.96
C GLN A 131 -12.04 12.27 13.29
N ILE A 132 -12.35 11.40 12.33
CA ILE A 132 -13.29 10.29 12.53
C ILE A 132 -12.69 9.22 13.44
N ALA A 133 -11.41 8.88 13.27
CA ALA A 133 -10.72 7.91 14.12
C ALA A 133 -10.66 8.37 15.59
N THR A 134 -10.42 9.66 15.84
CA THR A 134 -10.44 10.21 17.21
C THR A 134 -11.81 10.20 17.87
N ALA A 135 -12.90 10.09 17.09
CA ALA A 135 -14.27 10.00 17.60
C ALA A 135 -14.66 8.59 18.11
N GLY A 136 -13.73 7.62 18.08
CA GLY A 136 -13.87 6.33 18.77
C GLY A 136 -14.29 5.14 17.89
N GLU A 137 -14.39 5.30 16.56
CA GLU A 137 -14.77 4.17 15.68
C GLU A 137 -13.65 3.14 15.45
N GLY A 138 -12.38 3.53 15.67
CA GLY A 138 -11.19 2.71 15.37
C GLY A 138 -11.03 2.39 13.87
N ASP A 139 -9.90 1.79 13.49
CA ASP A 139 -9.65 1.41 12.09
C ASP A 139 -10.19 0.02 11.75
N ARG A 140 -11.53 -0.10 11.66
CA ARG A 140 -12.19 -1.38 11.35
C ARG A 140 -11.80 -1.90 9.97
N PHE A 141 -11.72 -1.01 9.00
CA PHE A 141 -11.48 -1.35 7.60
C PHE A 141 -10.00 -1.41 7.23
N CYS A 142 -9.05 -1.26 8.16
CA CYS A 142 -7.62 -1.22 7.84
C CYS A 142 -7.25 -0.09 6.87
N LEU A 143 -7.94 1.05 6.95
CA LEU A 143 -7.79 2.16 6.02
C LEU A 143 -6.37 2.72 5.99
N MET A 144 -5.65 2.69 7.12
CA MET A 144 -4.26 3.12 7.13
C MET A 144 -3.33 2.15 6.39
N ILE A 145 -3.63 0.85 6.40
CA ILE A 145 -2.88 -0.13 5.59
C ILE A 145 -3.12 0.18 4.11
N TYR A 146 -4.36 0.46 3.72
CA TYR A 146 -4.67 0.81 2.34
C TYR A 146 -4.00 2.11 1.91
N TRP A 147 -4.01 3.13 2.78
CA TRP A 147 -3.37 4.42 2.53
C TRP A 147 -1.88 4.26 2.27
N HIS A 148 -1.17 3.45 3.07
CA HIS A 148 0.22 3.11 2.84
C HIS A 148 0.44 2.32 1.55
N ALA A 149 -0.46 1.39 1.23
CA ALA A 149 -0.38 0.61 0.00
C ALA A 149 -0.52 1.50 -1.24
N ILE A 150 -1.35 2.54 -1.20
CA ILE A 150 -1.45 3.52 -2.29
C ILE A 150 -0.16 4.33 -2.41
N PHE A 151 0.44 4.78 -1.30
CA PHE A 151 1.74 5.43 -1.35
C PHE A 151 2.83 4.55 -1.97
N ILE A 152 2.84 3.26 -1.66
CA ILE A 152 3.72 2.29 -2.32
C ILE A 152 3.42 2.27 -3.83
N TYR A 153 2.17 2.08 -4.22
CA TYR A 153 1.74 1.98 -5.61
C TYR A 153 2.13 3.18 -6.48
N ILE A 154 2.05 4.40 -5.94
CA ILE A 154 2.44 5.63 -6.65
C ILE A 154 3.95 5.91 -6.59
N SER A 155 4.71 5.21 -5.74
CA SER A 155 6.17 5.40 -5.58
C SER A 155 7.01 4.42 -6.39
N VAL A 156 6.42 3.30 -6.83
CA VAL A 156 7.14 2.26 -7.56
C VAL A 156 6.26 1.56 -8.58
N ASP A 157 6.87 1.17 -9.69
CA ASP A 157 6.26 0.26 -10.65
C ASP A 157 6.29 -1.18 -10.13
N ILE A 158 5.25 -1.56 -9.39
CA ILE A 158 5.12 -2.89 -8.78
C ILE A 158 5.16 -3.99 -9.85
N GLY A 159 4.54 -3.75 -11.01
CA GLY A 159 4.58 -4.71 -12.13
C GLY A 159 6.01 -5.00 -12.59
N LYS A 160 6.88 -3.98 -12.71
CA LYS A 160 8.30 -4.21 -13.03
C LYS A 160 9.04 -4.96 -11.93
N LEU A 161 8.71 -4.72 -10.65
CA LEU A 161 9.30 -5.49 -9.55
C LEU A 161 8.88 -6.97 -9.59
N GLU A 162 7.61 -7.25 -9.89
CA GLU A 162 7.09 -8.61 -10.03
C GLU A 162 7.76 -9.35 -11.20
N HIS A 163 7.94 -8.68 -12.33
CA HIS A 163 8.70 -9.23 -13.47
C HIS A 163 10.16 -9.51 -13.10
N ALA A 164 10.83 -8.58 -12.40
CA ALA A 164 12.23 -8.71 -11.99
C ALA A 164 12.48 -9.91 -11.07
N VAL A 165 11.48 -10.34 -10.29
CA VAL A 165 11.56 -11.54 -9.44
C VAL A 165 11.05 -12.81 -10.12
N GLY A 166 10.69 -12.73 -11.41
CA GLY A 166 10.41 -13.87 -12.26
C GLY A 166 8.93 -14.26 -12.39
N ARG A 167 7.96 -13.37 -12.09
CA ARG A 167 6.51 -13.67 -12.21
C ARG A 167 6.13 -14.25 -13.58
N ASP A 168 6.69 -13.70 -14.67
CA ASP A 168 6.33 -14.07 -16.05
C ASP A 168 7.49 -14.63 -16.88
N ALA A 169 8.62 -14.96 -16.25
CA ALA A 169 9.82 -15.41 -16.96
C ALA A 169 9.62 -16.68 -17.81
N ALA A 170 8.62 -17.50 -17.46
CA ALA A 170 8.26 -18.70 -18.21
C ALA A 170 7.21 -18.46 -19.32
N ILE A 171 6.46 -17.36 -19.25
CA ILE A 171 5.31 -17.08 -20.12
C ILE A 171 5.69 -16.16 -21.28
N SER A 172 6.53 -15.14 -21.02
CA SER A 172 6.88 -14.15 -22.03
C SER A 172 7.82 -14.71 -23.11
N GLY A 173 8.63 -15.73 -22.79
CA GLY A 173 9.64 -16.29 -23.69
C GLY A 173 10.71 -15.28 -24.15
N ASP A 174 10.64 -14.04 -23.65
CA ASP A 174 11.46 -12.90 -24.03
C ASP A 174 12.44 -12.57 -22.88
N PRO A 175 13.69 -13.02 -22.97
CA PRO A 175 14.69 -12.78 -21.93
C PRO A 175 15.02 -11.29 -21.73
N ASP A 176 14.79 -10.43 -22.73
CA ASP A 176 15.09 -8.99 -22.66
C ASP A 176 14.11 -8.25 -21.74
N SER A 177 12.83 -8.67 -21.71
CA SER A 177 11.80 -8.11 -20.82
C SER A 177 12.11 -8.30 -19.32
N ASN A 178 12.73 -9.43 -18.95
CA ASN A 178 13.14 -9.69 -17.58
C ASN A 178 14.39 -8.89 -17.23
N LEU A 179 15.37 -8.81 -18.15
CA LEU A 179 16.60 -8.05 -17.93
C LEU A 179 16.30 -6.57 -17.67
N THR A 180 15.46 -5.95 -18.49
CA THR A 180 15.04 -4.54 -18.30
C THR A 180 14.31 -4.33 -16.97
N SER A 181 13.53 -5.31 -16.50
CA SER A 181 12.85 -5.26 -15.20
C SER A 181 13.85 -5.39 -14.03
N VAL A 182 14.87 -6.23 -14.16
CA VAL A 182 15.96 -6.35 -13.19
C VAL A 182 16.81 -5.07 -13.13
N GLU A 183 17.13 -4.48 -14.27
CA GLU A 183 17.83 -3.19 -14.35
C GLU A 183 17.00 -2.08 -13.67
N TYR A 184 15.70 -2.02 -13.97
CA TYR A 184 14.78 -1.11 -13.28
C TYR A 184 14.80 -1.33 -11.77
N ALA A 185 14.73 -2.58 -11.29
CA ALA A 185 14.72 -2.87 -9.86
C ALA A 185 16.03 -2.44 -9.17
N ARG A 186 17.17 -2.63 -9.83
CA ARG A 186 18.48 -2.16 -9.35
C ARG A 186 18.54 -0.64 -9.25
N GLU A 187 18.20 0.06 -10.34
CA GLU A 187 18.19 1.53 -10.36
C GLU A 187 17.20 2.09 -9.33
N TRP A 188 15.96 1.59 -9.32
CA TRP A 188 14.94 2.02 -8.39
C TRP A 188 15.40 1.86 -6.94
N SER A 189 16.05 0.73 -6.60
CA SER A 189 16.50 0.45 -5.24
C SER A 189 17.41 1.55 -4.68
N THR A 190 18.13 2.30 -5.53
CA THR A 190 19.03 3.38 -5.10
C THR A 190 18.37 4.75 -4.97
N THR A 191 17.07 4.86 -5.24
CA THR A 191 16.34 6.12 -5.25
C THR A 191 15.70 6.46 -3.89
N LYS A 192 15.41 7.74 -3.67
CA LYS A 192 14.55 8.19 -2.55
C LYS A 192 13.13 7.61 -2.63
N ALA A 193 12.64 7.30 -3.84
CA ALA A 193 11.33 6.70 -4.02
C ALA A 193 11.28 5.27 -3.45
N ALA A 194 12.37 4.51 -3.56
CA ALA A 194 12.48 3.20 -2.92
C ALA A 194 12.53 3.31 -1.40
N GLU A 195 13.29 4.24 -0.86
CA GLU A 195 13.33 4.54 0.58
C GLU A 195 11.96 4.92 1.14
N ARG A 196 11.20 5.77 0.42
CA ARG A 196 9.81 6.10 0.76
C ARG A 196 8.92 4.86 0.73
N ALA A 197 9.00 4.06 -0.33
CA ALA A 197 8.17 2.87 -0.50
C ALA A 197 8.43 1.83 0.62
N VAL A 198 9.68 1.57 1.00
CA VAL A 198 9.99 0.65 2.10
C VAL A 198 9.61 1.20 3.46
N ALA A 199 9.68 2.51 3.67
CA ALA A 199 9.18 3.12 4.90
C ALA A 199 7.67 2.89 5.06
N HIS A 200 6.89 3.03 3.99
CA HIS A 200 5.47 2.66 3.99
C HIS A 200 5.24 1.16 4.15
N ALA A 201 6.04 0.31 3.51
CA ALA A 201 5.96 -1.15 3.68
C ALA A 201 6.18 -1.54 5.15
N PHE A 202 7.15 -0.91 5.81
CA PHE A 202 7.41 -1.11 7.23
C PHE A 202 6.24 -0.66 8.12
N LEU A 203 5.61 0.47 7.81
CA LEU A 203 4.43 0.95 8.53
C LEU A 203 3.22 0.03 8.36
N ILE A 204 3.05 -0.63 7.19
CA ILE A 204 2.05 -1.68 7.00
C ILE A 204 2.32 -2.84 7.97
N GLN A 205 3.56 -3.31 8.09
CA GLN A 205 3.90 -4.39 9.02
C GLN A 205 3.64 -3.99 10.47
N LYS A 206 4.02 -2.77 10.89
CA LYS A 206 3.74 -2.26 12.24
C LYS A 206 2.25 -2.21 12.54
N GLN A 207 1.44 -1.73 11.60
CA GLN A 207 -0.02 -1.66 11.76
C GLN A 207 -0.64 -3.05 11.91
N LEU A 208 -0.16 -4.03 11.16
CA LEU A 208 -0.64 -5.42 11.28
C LEU A 208 -0.23 -6.06 12.61
N GLY A 209 1.01 -5.81 13.05
CA GLY A 209 1.51 -6.32 14.33
C GLY A 209 0.73 -5.80 15.54
N ALA A 210 0.12 -4.62 15.44
CA ALA A 210 -0.71 -4.02 16.49
C ALA A 210 -2.17 -4.52 16.49
N ARG A 211 -2.62 -5.27 15.47
CA ARG A 211 -4.01 -5.74 15.37
C ARG A 211 -4.24 -6.99 16.22
N ARG A 212 -5.48 -7.11 16.70
CA ARG A 212 -5.94 -8.32 17.39
C ARG A 212 -6.07 -9.46 16.40
N LEU A 213 -5.70 -10.67 16.84
CA LEU A 213 -5.68 -11.86 16.00
C LEU A 213 -7.08 -12.35 15.59
N ASP A 214 -8.12 -11.90 16.30
CA ASP A 214 -9.52 -12.27 16.08
C ASP A 214 -10.27 -11.31 15.15
N GLN A 215 -9.61 -10.26 14.67
CA GLN A 215 -10.21 -9.31 13.74
C GLN A 215 -9.94 -9.71 12.30
N GLU A 216 -11.02 -9.95 11.56
CA GLU A 216 -10.98 -10.17 10.13
C GLU A 216 -10.44 -8.92 9.41
N PRO A 217 -9.38 -9.04 8.59
CA PRO A 217 -8.87 -7.91 7.81
C PRO A 217 -9.81 -7.56 6.65
N ALA A 218 -9.70 -6.32 6.16
CA ALA A 218 -10.39 -5.92 4.94
C ALA A 218 -9.77 -6.60 3.69
N ILE A 219 -10.55 -6.71 2.63
CA ILE A 219 -10.18 -7.42 1.38
C ILE A 219 -8.88 -6.94 0.72
N HIS A 220 -8.50 -5.68 0.91
CA HIS A 220 -7.27 -5.12 0.33
C HIS A 220 -6.00 -5.54 1.08
N VAL A 221 -6.13 -5.99 2.33
CA VAL A 221 -4.99 -6.25 3.21
C VAL A 221 -4.04 -7.32 2.65
N PRO A 222 -4.50 -8.50 2.17
CA PRO A 222 -3.59 -9.49 1.59
C PRO A 222 -2.73 -8.91 0.45
N ARG A 223 -3.33 -8.15 -0.46
CA ARG A 223 -2.59 -7.50 -1.57
C ARG A 223 -1.60 -6.47 -1.02
N ALA A 224 -2.03 -5.61 -0.11
CA ALA A 224 -1.17 -4.59 0.50
C ALA A 224 0.06 -5.20 1.17
N VAL A 225 -0.12 -6.32 1.90
CA VAL A 225 0.97 -7.05 2.55
C VAL A 225 1.91 -7.68 1.54
N PHE A 226 1.36 -8.33 0.52
CA PHE A 226 2.17 -8.94 -0.54
C PHE A 226 3.02 -7.88 -1.27
N GLN A 227 2.42 -6.76 -1.66
CA GLN A 227 3.12 -5.67 -2.33
C GLN A 227 4.18 -5.02 -1.43
N ALA A 228 3.86 -4.81 -0.14
CA ALA A 228 4.83 -4.31 0.85
C ALA A 228 6.04 -5.27 0.99
N ALA A 229 5.78 -6.57 1.06
CA ALA A 229 6.83 -7.58 1.14
C ALA A 229 7.68 -7.63 -0.13
N LEU A 230 7.05 -7.57 -1.31
CA LEU A 230 7.76 -7.54 -2.58
C LEU A 230 8.68 -6.32 -2.69
N VAL A 231 8.18 -5.13 -2.36
CA VAL A 231 8.96 -3.88 -2.37
C VAL A 231 10.15 -3.99 -1.43
N LEU A 232 9.94 -4.50 -0.21
CA LEU A 232 11.03 -4.69 0.74
C LEU A 232 12.04 -5.73 0.26
N TYR A 233 11.58 -6.84 -0.30
CA TYR A 233 12.43 -7.87 -0.89
C TYR A 233 13.30 -7.25 -2.00
N CYS A 234 12.70 -6.61 -3.00
CA CYS A 234 13.44 -6.01 -4.11
C CYS A 234 14.42 -4.94 -3.63
N TYR A 235 14.02 -4.09 -2.68
CA TYR A 235 14.91 -3.08 -2.09
C TYR A 235 16.16 -3.69 -1.46
N THR A 236 16.03 -4.84 -0.79
CA THR A 236 17.17 -5.53 -0.17
C THR A 236 18.01 -6.33 -1.16
N GLN A 237 17.37 -7.03 -2.10
CA GLN A 237 18.07 -7.95 -3.00
C GLN A 237 18.77 -7.26 -4.17
N PHE A 238 18.17 -6.21 -4.73
CA PHE A 238 18.71 -5.53 -5.91
C PHE A 238 19.65 -4.36 -5.56
N TRP A 239 19.86 -4.08 -4.27
CA TRP A 239 20.81 -3.09 -3.83
C TRP A 239 22.25 -3.59 -4.01
N SER A 240 22.98 -3.00 -4.97
CA SER A 240 24.42 -3.22 -5.16
C SER A 240 25.21 -2.19 -4.35
N GLY A 241 25.45 -2.47 -3.07
CA GLY A 241 26.24 -1.59 -2.18
C GLY A 241 27.72 -1.39 -2.58
N LEU A 242 28.14 -1.83 -3.77
CA LEU A 242 29.52 -1.82 -4.26
C LEU A 242 30.03 -0.46 -4.76
N ASP A 243 29.15 0.50 -5.07
CA ASP A 243 29.59 1.83 -5.52
C ASP A 243 29.83 2.82 -4.37
N ALA A 244 29.44 2.46 -3.14
CA ALA A 244 29.63 3.33 -1.97
C ALA A 244 31.09 3.35 -1.47
N THR A 245 31.89 2.32 -1.75
CA THR A 245 33.30 2.24 -1.31
C THR A 245 34.27 3.02 -2.19
N ASN A 246 33.87 3.45 -3.39
CA ASN A 246 34.69 4.29 -4.28
C ASN A 246 34.39 5.79 -4.16
N ALA A 247 33.42 6.18 -3.33
CA ALA A 247 33.13 7.58 -3.01
C ALA A 247 34.03 8.11 -1.87
N THR A 248 35.34 7.84 -1.93
CA THR A 248 36.33 8.60 -1.17
C THR A 248 36.46 10.01 -1.76
N SER A 249 35.57 10.91 -1.35
CA SER A 249 35.83 12.35 -1.12
C SER A 249 34.51 13.13 -1.11
N LYS A 250 33.92 13.30 0.08
CA LYS A 250 33.29 14.52 0.60
C LYS A 250 32.67 14.20 1.96
N GLU A 251 33.53 13.88 2.91
CA GLU A 251 33.23 14.14 4.32
C GLU A 251 33.11 15.66 4.46
N GLY A 252 31.89 16.17 4.56
CA GLY A 252 31.65 17.61 4.65
C GLY A 252 30.19 18.09 4.60
N ASP A 253 29.22 17.29 4.15
CA ASP A 253 27.82 17.79 3.99
C ASP A 253 26.69 16.81 4.38
N THR A 254 26.99 15.63 4.94
CA THR A 254 25.98 14.55 5.14
C THR A 254 25.27 14.52 6.49
N ALA A 255 25.23 15.63 7.24
CA ALA A 255 24.52 15.70 8.53
C ALA A 255 23.21 16.52 8.54
N SER A 256 22.79 17.12 7.41
CA SER A 256 21.58 18.00 7.39
C SER A 256 20.69 17.89 6.14
N GLY A 257 20.85 16.85 5.32
CA GLY A 257 19.95 16.57 4.19
C GLY A 257 18.88 15.54 4.57
N GLY A 258 17.99 15.87 5.50
CA GLY A 258 16.95 14.95 5.98
C GLY A 258 16.08 14.37 4.86
N LEU A 259 15.56 13.16 5.07
CA LEU A 259 14.55 12.58 4.17
C LEU A 259 13.26 13.37 4.29
N ASP A 260 12.86 14.00 3.19
CA ASP A 260 11.64 14.80 3.09
C ASP A 260 10.46 13.93 2.65
N PHE A 261 9.89 13.20 3.62
CA PHE A 261 8.68 12.38 3.47
C PHE A 261 7.57 13.00 4.34
N PRO A 262 6.97 14.14 3.92
CA PRO A 262 6.02 14.90 4.75
C PRO A 262 4.79 14.06 5.14
N GLU A 263 4.41 13.10 4.30
CA GLU A 263 3.33 12.15 4.57
C GLU A 263 3.62 11.23 5.76
N ILE A 264 4.89 10.92 6.05
CA ILE A 264 5.31 10.12 7.20
C ILE A 264 5.43 10.99 8.44
N GLU A 265 5.94 12.21 8.30
CA GLU A 265 6.01 13.20 9.37
C GLU A 265 4.61 13.59 9.88
N LEU A 266 3.63 13.64 8.98
CA LEU A 266 2.22 13.85 9.29
C LEU A 266 1.63 12.81 10.27
N LEU A 267 2.22 11.61 10.29
CA LEU A 267 1.88 10.53 11.23
C LEU A 267 2.65 10.63 12.55
N GLY A 268 3.56 11.59 12.69
CA GLY A 268 4.43 11.77 13.84
C GLY A 268 5.68 10.87 13.83
N TYR A 269 6.00 10.25 12.69
CA TYR A 269 7.23 9.45 12.54
C TYR A 269 8.36 10.27 11.91
N ASN A 270 9.59 9.95 12.29
CA ASN A 270 10.78 10.45 11.60
C ASN A 270 11.17 9.44 10.48
N PRO A 271 11.19 9.85 9.20
CA PRO A 271 11.56 8.98 8.08
C PRO A 271 12.91 8.29 8.23
N SER A 272 13.94 9.04 8.64
CA SER A 272 15.29 8.50 8.84
C SER A 272 15.34 7.49 9.97
N ALA A 273 14.56 7.70 11.04
CA ALA A 273 14.46 6.74 12.14
C ALA A 273 13.79 5.42 11.70
N ILE A 274 12.76 5.49 10.85
CA ILE A 274 12.13 4.28 10.26
C ILE A 274 13.15 3.48 9.47
N LEU A 275 13.91 4.12 8.58
CA LEU A 275 14.90 3.41 7.78
C LEU A 275 16.04 2.85 8.62
N PHE A 276 16.50 3.61 9.62
CA PHE A 276 17.52 3.15 10.54
C PHE A 276 17.07 1.89 11.31
N GLU A 277 15.83 1.86 11.79
CA GLU A 277 15.22 0.67 12.39
C GLU A 277 15.13 -0.48 11.38
N LEU A 278 14.64 -0.21 10.16
CA LEU A 278 14.52 -1.21 9.09
C LEU A 278 15.88 -1.84 8.72
N HIS A 279 16.96 -1.07 8.78
CA HIS A 279 18.33 -1.53 8.52
C HIS A 279 18.96 -2.25 9.72
N GLY A 280 18.22 -2.42 10.82
CA GLY A 280 18.69 -3.08 12.04
C GLY A 280 19.61 -2.19 12.88
N PHE A 281 19.32 -0.89 12.93
CA PHE A 281 20.09 0.13 13.66
C PHE A 281 21.54 0.24 13.17
N ARG A 282 21.72 0.10 11.86
CA ARG A 282 23.01 0.23 11.17
C ARG A 282 22.97 1.40 10.20
N PRO A 283 24.10 2.11 9.99
CA PRO A 283 24.17 3.23 9.05
C PRO A 283 24.08 2.77 7.59
N HIS A 284 24.34 1.49 7.32
CA HIS A 284 24.25 0.89 5.99
C HIS A 284 23.10 -0.12 5.95
N ARG A 285 22.50 -0.25 4.77
CA ARG A 285 21.40 -1.19 4.51
C ARG A 285 21.82 -2.61 4.91
N GLY A 286 21.25 -3.10 6.01
CA GLY A 286 21.49 -4.43 6.53
C GLY A 286 20.35 -5.39 6.17
N ALA A 287 20.69 -6.58 5.67
CA ALA A 287 19.72 -7.63 5.37
C ALA A 287 18.94 -8.26 6.56
N PRO A 288 19.48 -8.38 7.80
CA PRO A 288 18.88 -9.30 8.78
C PRO A 288 17.52 -8.82 9.33
N TYR A 289 17.36 -7.53 9.63
CA TYR A 289 16.09 -7.03 10.16
C TYR A 289 15.01 -6.93 9.06
N ALA A 290 15.38 -6.49 7.86
CA ALA A 290 14.48 -6.53 6.71
C ALA A 290 13.99 -7.96 6.41
N THR A 291 14.86 -8.97 6.56
CA THR A 291 14.46 -10.38 6.44
C THR A 291 13.44 -10.79 7.51
N ALA A 292 13.62 -10.34 8.77
CA ALA A 292 12.65 -10.60 9.83
C ALA A 292 11.29 -9.95 9.54
N VAL A 293 11.27 -8.72 9.03
CA VAL A 293 10.05 -8.02 8.60
C VAL A 293 9.37 -8.78 7.44
N LEU A 294 10.13 -9.28 6.46
CA LEU A 294 9.60 -10.11 5.38
C LEU A 294 8.99 -11.42 5.89
N CYS A 295 9.67 -12.11 6.81
CA CYS A 295 9.13 -13.32 7.42
C CYS A 295 7.84 -13.03 8.19
N ALA A 296 7.76 -11.92 8.92
CA ALA A 296 6.54 -11.51 9.60
C ALA A 296 5.38 -11.26 8.62
N MET A 297 5.63 -10.61 7.48
CA MET A 297 4.63 -10.41 6.43
C MET A 297 4.18 -11.74 5.79
N TYR A 298 5.11 -12.67 5.55
CA TYR A 298 4.81 -14.02 5.07
C TYR A 298 3.92 -14.78 6.06
N ASP A 299 4.26 -14.79 7.35
CA ASP A 299 3.47 -15.45 8.39
C ASP A 299 2.07 -14.85 8.50
N LEU A 300 1.95 -13.53 8.35
CA LEU A 300 0.65 -12.85 8.34
C LEU A 300 -0.23 -13.32 7.17
N LEU A 301 0.33 -13.44 5.96
CA LEU A 301 -0.41 -13.95 4.79
C LEU A 301 -0.87 -15.40 5.00
N GLN A 302 -0.04 -16.24 5.63
CA GLN A 302 -0.44 -17.61 5.98
C GLN A 302 -1.64 -17.62 6.96
N ARG A 303 -1.62 -16.72 7.94
CA ARG A 303 -2.66 -16.64 8.97
C ARG A 303 -4.01 -16.18 8.45
N VAL A 304 -4.02 -15.29 7.45
CA VAL A 304 -5.25 -14.88 6.73
C VAL A 304 -5.51 -15.76 5.51
N GLY A 305 -4.86 -16.93 5.46
CA GLY A 305 -4.90 -17.88 4.36
C GLY A 305 -6.25 -18.57 4.16
N HIS A 306 -7.29 -18.27 4.94
CA HIS A 306 -8.66 -18.65 4.56
C HIS A 306 -9.10 -17.93 3.28
N TRP A 307 -8.49 -16.79 2.94
CA TRP A 307 -8.60 -16.18 1.64
C TRP A 307 -7.65 -16.87 0.66
N ASP A 308 -8.20 -17.46 -0.41
CA ASP A 308 -7.42 -18.18 -1.42
C ASP A 308 -6.30 -17.32 -2.01
N ILE A 309 -6.58 -16.03 -2.23
CA ILE A 309 -5.59 -15.06 -2.73
C ILE A 309 -4.43 -14.83 -1.76
N ALA A 310 -4.69 -14.85 -0.44
CA ALA A 310 -3.63 -14.72 0.55
C ALA A 310 -2.71 -15.95 0.55
N ARG A 311 -3.26 -17.14 0.33
CA ARG A 311 -2.45 -18.36 0.14
C ARG A 311 -1.57 -18.26 -1.09
N GLU A 312 -2.09 -17.75 -2.20
CA GLU A 312 -1.29 -17.53 -3.41
C GLU A 312 -0.13 -16.57 -3.14
N PHE A 313 -0.41 -15.40 -2.57
CA PHE A 313 0.63 -14.43 -2.20
C PHE A 313 1.68 -15.01 -1.26
N SER A 314 1.24 -15.78 -0.25
CA SER A 314 2.15 -16.43 0.68
C SER A 314 3.05 -17.44 -0.01
N ARG A 315 2.54 -18.22 -0.98
CA ARG A 315 3.33 -19.19 -1.74
C ARG A 315 4.39 -18.50 -2.59
N THR A 316 4.01 -17.44 -3.31
CA THR A 316 4.95 -16.64 -4.09
C THR A 316 6.06 -16.07 -3.21
N LEU A 317 5.70 -15.46 -2.08
CA LEU A 317 6.68 -14.88 -1.16
C LEU A 317 7.58 -15.96 -0.52
N GLY A 318 7.05 -17.13 -0.20
CA GLY A 318 7.82 -18.27 0.30
C GLY A 318 8.88 -18.74 -0.70
N SER A 319 8.53 -18.79 -1.98
CA SER A 319 9.48 -19.11 -3.06
C SER A 319 10.62 -18.08 -3.13
N LEU A 320 10.30 -16.78 -3.05
CA LEU A 320 11.31 -15.71 -3.04
C LEU A 320 12.27 -15.81 -1.84
N LEU A 321 11.73 -16.02 -0.65
CA LEU A 321 12.52 -16.18 0.57
C LEU A 321 13.45 -17.41 0.51
N SER A 322 12.99 -18.50 -0.10
CA SER A 322 13.80 -19.71 -0.28
C SER A 322 14.94 -19.50 -1.29
N ALA A 323 14.69 -18.79 -2.39
CA ALA A 323 15.69 -18.48 -3.41
C ALA A 323 16.82 -17.59 -2.86
N SER A 324 16.47 -16.57 -2.07
CA SER A 324 17.45 -15.67 -1.44
C SER A 324 18.36 -16.41 -0.44
N ARG A 325 17.82 -17.35 0.34
CA ARG A 325 18.63 -18.21 1.23
C ARG A 325 19.60 -19.10 0.47
N GLY A 326 19.20 -19.62 -0.70
CA GLY A 326 20.07 -20.41 -1.57
C GLY A 326 21.26 -19.61 -2.13
N LEU A 327 21.04 -18.34 -2.47
CA LEU A 327 22.07 -17.41 -2.96
C LEU A 327 23.09 -17.05 -1.86
N HIS A 328 22.64 -16.78 -0.63
CA HIS A 328 23.54 -16.49 0.49
C HIS A 328 24.45 -17.68 0.87
N LEU A 329 23.91 -18.91 0.86
CA LEU A 329 24.69 -20.13 1.15
C LEU A 329 25.76 -20.44 0.09
N HIS A 330 25.58 -19.97 -1.16
CA HIS A 330 26.61 -20.10 -2.20
C HIS A 330 27.69 -19.03 -2.08
N SER A 331 27.33 -17.80 -1.70
CA SER A 331 28.28 -16.69 -1.46
C SER A 331 29.21 -16.97 -0.27
N GLU A 332 28.70 -17.50 0.85
CA GLU A 332 29.52 -17.84 2.03
C GLU A 332 30.48 -19.02 1.77
N ARG A 333 30.14 -19.91 0.83
CA ARG A 333 31.00 -21.02 0.43
C ARG A 333 32.18 -20.58 -0.43
N THR A 334 32.02 -19.52 -1.23
CA THR A 334 33.11 -18.94 -2.03
C THR A 334 34.07 -18.10 -1.20
N ASP A 335 33.60 -17.48 -0.11
CA ASP A 335 34.44 -16.69 0.80
C ASP A 335 35.24 -17.54 1.82
N SER A 336 34.95 -18.84 1.89
CA SER A 336 35.65 -19.80 2.78
C SER A 336 36.79 -20.57 2.10
N ILE A 337 37.19 -20.19 0.88
CA ILE A 337 38.26 -20.86 0.09
C ILE A 337 39.44 -19.91 -0.24
N LEU A 338 39.55 -18.77 0.45
CA LEU A 338 40.75 -17.90 0.40
C LEU A 338 41.34 -17.70 1.79
#